data_AF-A0AAC8QJD7-F1
#
_entry.id   AF-A0AAC8QJD7-F1
#
_cell.length_a   1.000
_cell.length_b   1.000
_cell.length_c   1.000
_cell.angle_alpha   90.00
_cell.angle_beta   90.00
_cell.angle_gamma   90.00
#
_symmetry.space_group_name_H-M   'P 1'
#
loop_
_entity.id
_entity.type
_entity.pdbx_description
1 polymer ?
#
loop_
_entity_poly.entity_id
_entity_poly.type
_entity_poly.pdbx_seq_one_letter_code
_entity_poly.pdbx_strand_id
1 'polypeptide(L)'
;MKNVAQLQAALTAALNDPENDSEYARAQITMLLVEEVYKFVKFNRPGGEGLDGRDGQERQCLAKIVDAAKDYEFEVLERNN
;
A
#
# COMPACT_ATOMS: atom_id res chain seq x y z
N MET A 1 5.60 -3.86 21.06
CA MET A 1 4.20 -3.38 20.95
C MET A 1 4.04 -1.86 20.74
N LYS A 2 5.10 -1.02 20.83
CA LYS A 2 4.97 0.44 20.61
C LYS A 2 4.77 0.85 19.12
N ASN A 3 5.24 0.06 18.15
CA ASN A 3 5.32 0.51 16.75
C ASN A 3 3.99 0.53 15.96
N VAL A 4 3.10 -0.46 16.15
CA VAL A 4 1.85 -0.52 15.34
C VAL A 4 0.83 0.53 15.79
N ALA A 5 0.73 0.77 17.10
CA ALA A 5 -0.14 1.81 17.65
C ALA A 5 0.31 3.23 17.20
N GLN A 6 1.62 3.47 17.11
CA GLN A 6 2.17 4.72 16.58
C GLN A 6 1.85 4.89 15.09
N LEU A 7 1.96 3.81 14.29
CA LEU A 7 1.57 3.83 12.88
C LEU A 7 0.06 4.12 12.71
N GLN A 8 -0.79 3.51 13.54
CA GLN A 8 -2.22 3.76 13.52
C GLN A 8 -2.56 5.22 13.88
N ALA A 9 -1.87 5.78 14.87
CA ALA A 9 -2.04 7.18 15.25
C ALA A 9 -1.60 8.13 14.11
N ALA A 10 -0.48 7.86 13.46
CA ALA A 10 0.00 8.63 12.31
C ALA A 10 -0.97 8.57 11.12
N LEU A 11 -1.49 7.38 10.81
CA LEU A 11 -2.50 7.20 9.76
C LEU A 11 -3.79 7.96 10.10
N THR A 12 -4.25 7.89 11.35
CA THR A 12 -5.44 8.62 11.80
C THR A 12 -5.24 10.13 11.68
N ALA A 13 -4.05 10.63 12.02
CA ALA A 13 -3.71 12.04 11.85
C ALA A 13 -3.75 12.45 10.37
N ALA A 14 -3.16 11.65 9.48
CA ALA A 14 -3.18 11.91 8.04
C ALA A 14 -4.61 11.91 7.47
N LEU A 15 -5.47 10.97 7.88
CA LEU A 15 -6.86 10.88 7.43
C LEU A 15 -7.74 12.04 7.93
N ASN A 16 -7.36 12.69 9.03
CA ASN A 16 -8.08 13.85 9.57
C ASN A 16 -7.57 15.18 8.99
N ASP A 17 -6.54 15.17 8.15
CA ASP A 17 -6.08 16.36 7.44
C ASP A 17 -7.11 16.75 6.36
N PRO A 18 -7.61 18.00 6.33
CA PRO A 18 -8.52 18.46 5.27
C PRO A 18 -7.97 18.28 3.85
N GLU A 19 -6.65 18.31 3.65
CA GLU A 19 -6.04 18.04 2.34
C GLU A 19 -6.29 16.60 1.87
N ASN A 20 -6.54 15.67 2.80
CA ASN A 20 -6.83 14.27 2.54
C ASN A 20 -8.33 13.95 2.58
N ASP A 21 -9.22 14.95 2.70
CA ASP A 21 -10.66 14.74 2.74
C ASP A 21 -11.30 14.60 1.35
N SER A 22 -10.74 13.71 0.55
CA SER A 22 -11.31 13.28 -0.72
C SER A 22 -11.23 11.77 -0.88
N GLU A 23 -12.14 11.20 -1.67
CA GLU A 23 -12.09 9.77 -2.00
C GLU A 23 -10.77 9.40 -2.65
N TYR A 24 -10.27 10.28 -3.55
CA TYR A 24 -9.00 10.10 -4.23
C TYR A 24 -7.82 10.11 -3.26
N ALA A 25 -7.69 11.11 -2.39
CA ALA A 25 -6.60 11.16 -1.42
C ALA A 25 -6.58 9.91 -0.51
N ARG A 26 -7.75 9.42 -0.08
CA ARG A 26 -7.85 8.17 0.70
C ARG A 26 -7.44 6.93 -0.11
N ALA A 27 -7.73 6.90 -1.41
CA ALA A 27 -7.24 5.85 -2.31
C ALA A 27 -5.71 5.89 -2.45
N GLN A 28 -5.13 7.09 -2.62
CA GLN A 28 -3.68 7.28 -2.69
C GLN A 28 -2.98 6.83 -1.40
N ILE A 29 -3.51 7.20 -0.23
CA ILE A 29 -2.97 6.75 1.07
C ILE A 29 -2.99 5.23 1.17
N THR A 30 -4.09 4.59 0.75
CA THR A 30 -4.22 3.14 0.77
C THR A 30 -3.19 2.47 -0.13
N MET A 31 -3.05 2.94 -1.37
CA MET A 31 -2.07 2.44 -2.32
C MET A 31 -0.63 2.59 -1.79
N LEU A 32 -0.29 3.76 -1.24
CA LEU A 32 1.02 4.01 -0.65
C LEU A 32 1.35 3.00 0.47
N LEU A 33 0.42 2.74 1.38
CA LEU A 33 0.64 1.81 2.49
C LEU A 33 0.89 0.37 1.99
N VAL A 34 0.08 -0.11 1.05
CA VAL A 34 0.22 -1.46 0.49
C VAL A 34 1.50 -1.59 -0.32
N GLU A 35 1.83 -0.56 -1.12
CA GLU A 35 3.04 -0.55 -1.93
C GLU A 35 4.31 -0.56 -1.09
N GLU A 36 4.36 0.18 0.03
CA GLU A 36 5.51 0.18 0.94
C GLU A 36 5.75 -1.21 1.55
N VAL A 37 4.69 -1.91 1.97
CA VAL A 37 4.81 -3.29 2.47
C VAL A 37 5.33 -4.22 1.37
N TYR A 38 4.77 -4.12 0.16
CA TYR A 38 5.23 -4.90 -0.99
C TYR A 38 6.71 -4.66 -1.34
N LYS A 39 7.14 -3.39 -1.39
CA LYS A 39 8.53 -3.01 -1.66
C LYS A 39 9.46 -3.59 -0.60
N PHE A 40 9.09 -3.48 0.68
CA PHE A 40 9.88 -4.04 1.77
C PHE A 40 10.06 -5.55 1.62
N VAL A 41 8.99 -6.30 1.35
CA VAL A 41 9.09 -7.76 1.14
C VAL A 41 9.95 -8.08 -0.09
N LYS A 42 9.77 -7.35 -1.20
CA LYS A 42 10.53 -7.59 -2.44
C LYS A 42 12.03 -7.31 -2.29
N PHE A 43 12.41 -6.24 -1.58
CA PHE A 43 13.79 -5.75 -1.59
C PHE A 43 14.57 -6.06 -0.32
N ASN A 44 13.90 -6.13 0.85
CA ASN A 44 14.56 -6.28 2.14
C ASN A 44 14.38 -7.68 2.75
N ARG A 45 13.28 -8.37 2.43
CA ARG A 45 13.03 -9.75 2.87
C ARG A 45 12.51 -10.63 1.74
N PRO A 46 13.25 -10.75 0.63
CA PRO A 46 12.83 -11.61 -0.46
C PRO A 46 12.77 -13.05 0.04
N GLY A 47 11.59 -13.67 -0.01
CA GLY A 47 11.37 -15.06 0.42
C GLY A 47 12.05 -16.12 -0.45
N GLY A 48 12.84 -15.72 -1.46
CA GLY A 48 13.44 -16.60 -2.48
C GLY A 48 12.39 -17.14 -3.46
N GLU A 49 12.84 -17.55 -4.66
CA GLU A 49 12.09 -17.90 -5.90
C GLU A 49 12.24 -16.85 -7.02
N GLY A 50 12.07 -17.26 -8.28
CA GLY A 50 12.28 -16.44 -9.49
C GLY A 50 13.75 -16.33 -9.94
N LEU A 51 13.98 -15.73 -11.12
CA LEU A 51 15.34 -15.55 -11.69
C LEU A 51 16.22 -14.58 -10.89
N ASP A 52 15.61 -13.63 -10.18
CA ASP A 52 16.29 -12.64 -9.35
C ASP A 52 16.30 -13.01 -7.86
N GLY A 53 15.67 -14.14 -7.47
CA GLY A 53 15.55 -14.59 -6.09
C GLY A 53 14.61 -13.75 -5.23
N ARG A 54 13.76 -12.91 -5.82
CA ARG A 54 12.88 -11.96 -5.10
C ARG A 54 11.40 -12.28 -5.22
N ASP A 55 11.05 -13.45 -5.74
CA ASP A 55 9.68 -13.83 -6.08
C ASP A 55 9.02 -14.81 -5.09
N GLY A 56 9.30 -14.66 -3.79
CA GLY A 56 8.72 -15.55 -2.79
C GLY A 56 7.20 -15.43 -2.65
N GLN A 57 6.58 -16.46 -2.09
CA GLN A 57 5.13 -16.58 -1.94
C GLN A 57 4.46 -15.35 -1.29
N GLU A 58 5.07 -14.75 -0.27
CA GLU A 58 4.56 -13.54 0.38
C GLU A 58 4.50 -12.36 -0.60
N ARG A 59 5.55 -12.17 -1.41
CA ARG A 59 5.58 -11.13 -2.46
C ARG A 59 4.51 -11.36 -3.52
N GLN A 60 4.29 -12.61 -3.92
CA GLN A 60 3.25 -12.97 -4.90
C GLN A 60 1.84 -12.68 -4.38
N CYS A 61 1.57 -12.98 -3.10
CA CYS A 61 0.30 -12.64 -2.46
C CYS A 61 0.11 -11.12 -2.34
N LEU A 62 1.14 -10.38 -1.91
CA LEU A 62 1.10 -8.92 -1.81
C LEU A 62 0.92 -8.24 -3.17
N ALA A 63 1.48 -8.80 -4.25
CA ALA A 63 1.31 -8.26 -5.60
C ALA A 63 -0.18 -8.13 -5.97
N LYS A 64 -1.01 -9.12 -5.62
CA LYS A 64 -2.46 -9.09 -5.87
C LYS A 64 -3.16 -7.96 -5.11
N ILE A 65 -2.69 -7.65 -3.91
CA ILE A 65 -3.25 -6.59 -3.07
C ILE A 65 -2.83 -5.22 -3.63
N VAL A 66 -1.58 -5.08 -4.08
CA VAL A 66 -1.09 -3.88 -4.77
C VAL A 66 -1.93 -3.63 -6.02
N ASP A 67 -2.17 -4.65 -6.84
CA ASP A 67 -2.96 -4.52 -8.06
C ASP A 67 -4.39 -4.07 -7.74
N ALA A 68 -5.05 -4.69 -6.74
CA ALA A 68 -6.38 -4.26 -6.30
C ALA A 68 -6.42 -2.82 -5.76
N ALA A 69 -5.37 -2.37 -5.06
CA ALA A 69 -5.28 -1.00 -4.57
C ALA A 69 -5.08 0.02 -5.70
N LYS A 70 -4.29 -0.34 -6.73
CA LYS A 70 -4.10 0.48 -7.94
C LYS A 70 -5.39 0.57 -8.76
N ASP A 71 -6.09 -0.54 -8.94
CA ASP A 71 -7.36 -0.57 -9.65
C ASP A 71 -8.37 0.36 -8.97
N TYR A 72 -8.45 0.31 -7.63
CA TYR A 72 -9.29 1.24 -6.86
C TYR A 72 -8.87 2.71 -7.04
N GLU A 73 -7.59 3.04 -6.92
CA GLU A 73 -7.10 4.42 -7.15
C GLU A 73 -7.47 4.91 -8.56
N PHE A 74 -7.30 4.05 -9.56
CA PHE A 74 -7.63 4.35 -10.96
C PHE A 74 -9.13 4.55 -11.17
N GLU A 75 -9.99 3.68 -10.64
CA GLU A 75 -11.45 3.82 -10.70
C GLU A 75 -11.94 5.11 -10.02
N VAL A 76 -11.32 5.49 -8.91
CA VAL A 76 -11.62 6.76 -8.24
C VAL A 76 -11.19 7.95 -9.10
N LEU A 77 -10.02 7.87 -9.74
CA LEU A 77 -9.52 8.91 -10.65
C LEU A 77 -10.46 9.09 -11.85
N GLU A 78 -10.91 8.01 -12.47
CA GLU A 78 -11.83 8.06 -13.61
C GLU A 78 -13.20 8.65 -13.25
N ARG A 79 -13.72 8.37 -12.05
CA ARG A 79 -15.00 8.93 -11.58
C ARG A 79 -14.94 10.44 -11.27
N ASN A 80 -13.74 10.96 -11.00
CA ASN A 80 -13.53 12.36 -10.61
C ASN A 80 -13.00 13.25 -11.75
N ASN A 81 -12.77 12.70 -12.94
CA ASN A 81 -12.41 13.43 -14.17
C ASN A 81 -13.64 13.56 -15.09
#